data_AF-A0A5Q4G5I9-F1
#
_entry.id   AF-A0A5Q4G5I9-F1
#
_cell.length_a   1.000
_cell.length_b   1.000
_cell.length_c   1.000
_cell.angle_alpha   90.00
_cell.angle_beta   90.00
_cell.angle_gamma   90.00
#
_symmetry.space_group_name_H-M   'P 1'
#
loop_
_entity.id
_entity.type
_entity.pdbx_description
1 polymer ?
#
loop_
_entity_poly.entity_id
_entity_poly.type
_entity_poly.pdbx_seq_one_letter_code
_entity_poly.pdbx_strand_id
1 'polypeptide(L)' 'MAKERLVGSYLIRFTQSNGTQRVHVQDLRTREVLEFETWVAAWAFVDEAVHADAACDDTRS' A
#
# COMPACT_ATOMS: atom_id res chain seq x y z
N MET A 1 4.41 4.55 -18.60
CA MET A 1 3.03 4.35 -18.13
C MET A 1 3.12 3.83 -16.70
N ALA A 2 2.53 4.51 -15.72
CA ALA A 2 2.54 4.05 -14.33
C ALA A 2 1.60 2.85 -14.20
N LYS A 3 2.06 1.79 -13.54
CA LYS A 3 1.22 0.62 -13.22
C LYS A 3 0.55 0.91 -11.88
N GLU A 4 -0.74 0.65 -11.78
CA GLU A 4 -1.51 0.88 -10.55
C GLU A 4 -2.21 -0.42 -10.12
N ARG A 5 -2.33 -0.62 -8.81
CA ARG A 5 -3.04 -1.76 -8.20
C ARG A 5 -3.81 -1.30 -6.97
N LEU A 6 -5.03 -1.79 -6.80
CA LEU A 6 -5.86 -1.55 -5.63
C LEU A 6 -5.91 -2.80 -4.76
N VAL A 7 -5.68 -2.66 -3.46
CA VAL A 7 -5.71 -3.75 -2.46
C VAL A 7 -6.43 -3.24 -1.22
N GLY A 8 -7.65 -3.71 -0.98
CA GLY A 8 -8.51 -3.15 0.08
C GLY A 8 -8.71 -1.64 -0.12
N SER A 9 -8.38 -0.86 0.92
CA SER A 9 -8.36 0.61 0.92
C SER A 9 -7.06 1.25 0.43
N TYR A 10 -6.08 0.45 -0.02
CA TYR A 10 -4.76 0.94 -0.42
C TYR A 10 -4.59 0.96 -1.94
N LEU A 11 -4.20 2.11 -2.49
CA LEU A 11 -3.80 2.29 -3.88
C LEU A 11 -2.29 2.24 -3.99
N ILE A 12 -1.77 1.29 -4.78
CA ILE A 12 -0.34 1.12 -5.01
C ILE A 12 0.00 1.57 -6.43
N ARG A 13 0.97 2.48 -6.56
CA ARG A 13 1.46 3.03 -7.82
C ARG A 13 2.93 2.71 -7.99
N PHE A 14 3.30 2.20 -9.17
CA PHE A 14 4.68 1.98 -9.56
C PHE A 14 5.14 3.13 -10.43
N THR A 15 6.14 3.87 -9.97
CA THR A 15 6.75 4.99 -10.69
C THR A 15 8.22 4.68 -10.97
N GLN A 16 8.77 5.33 -11.98
CA GLN A 16 10.20 5.29 -12.25
C GLN A 16 10.71 6.73 -12.16
N SER A 17 11.67 6.98 -11.28
CA SER A 17 12.27 8.29 -11.06
C SER A 17 13.78 8.15 -11.10
N ASN A 18 14.45 8.91 -11.97
CA ASN A 18 15.91 8.87 -12.15
C ASN A 18 16.48 7.47 -12.42
N GLY A 19 15.75 6.63 -13.13
CA GLY A 19 16.13 5.24 -13.42
C GLY A 19 15.85 4.25 -12.29
N THR A 20 15.51 4.73 -11.09
CA THR A 20 15.12 3.91 -9.94
C THR A 20 13.61 3.68 -9.93
N GLN A 21 13.20 2.43 -9.73
CA GLN A 21 11.79 2.11 -9.51
C GLN A 21 11.40 2.52 -8.09
N ARG A 22 10.26 3.20 -7.96
CA ARG A 22 9.65 3.60 -6.69
C ARG A 22 8.24 3.03 -6.60
N VAL A 23 7.79 2.75 -5.39
CA VAL A 23 6.46 2.23 -5.12
C VAL A 23 5.77 3.16 -4.14
N HIS A 24 4.64 3.73 -4.53
CA HIS A 24 3.86 4.63 -3.70
C HIS A 24 2.63 3.87 -3.23
N VAL A 25 2.38 3.87 -1.93
CA VAL A 25 1.16 3.30 -1.32
C VAL A 25 0.35 4.44 -0.75
N GLN A 26 -0.90 4.57 -1.19
CA GLN A 26 -1.83 5.57 -0.69
C GLN A 26 -2.97 4.89 0.04
N ASP A 27 -3.19 5.22 1.32
CA ASP A 27 -4.44 4.86 2.00
C ASP A 27 -5.55 5.80 1.50
N LEU A 28 -6.60 5.25 0.89
CA LEU A 28 -7.71 6.02 0.34
C LEU A 28 -8.66 6.56 1.42
N ARG A 29 -8.59 6.04 2.65
CA ARG A 29 -9.41 6.50 3.79
C ARG A 29 -8.83 7.78 4.38
N THR A 30 -7.52 7.77 4.65
CA THR A 30 -6.82 8.90 5.28
C THR A 30 -6.20 9.86 4.27
N ARG A 31 -6.05 9.42 3.01
CA ARG A 31 -5.29 10.07 1.93
C ARG A 31 -3.79 10.18 2.20
N GLU A 32 -3.27 9.47 3.19
CA GLU A 32 -1.84 9.39 3.46
C GLU A 32 -1.12 8.64 2.32
N VAL A 33 0.10 9.09 1.98
CA VAL A 33 0.92 8.50 0.93
C VAL A 33 2.30 8.16 1.49
N LEU A 34 2.70 6.91 1.32
CA LEU A 34 4.01 6.40 1.70
C LEU A 34 4.79 5.99 0.45
N GLU A 35 6.10 6.22 0.46
CA GLU A 35 7.00 5.84 -0.62
C GLU A 35 7.95 4.74 -0.16
N PHE A 36 8.13 3.73 -1.00
CA PHE A 36 9.00 2.59 -0.78
C PHE A 36 9.98 2.42 -1.95
N GLU A 37 11.19 2.00 -1.63
CA GLU A 37 12.24 1.72 -2.61
C GLU A 37 12.02 0.40 -3.36
N THR A 38 11.23 -0.52 -2.79
CA THR A 38 10.97 -1.84 -3.39
C THR A 38 9.51 -2.25 -3.23
N TRP A 39 9.04 -3.09 -4.16
CA TRP A 39 7.71 -3.71 -4.08
C TRP A 39 7.54 -4.61 -2.84
N VAL A 40 8.61 -5.29 -2.42
CA VAL A 40 8.55 -6.20 -1.27
C VAL A 40 8.23 -5.44 0.02
N ALA A 41 8.89 -4.29 0.24
CA ALA A 41 8.62 -3.45 1.41
C ALA A 41 7.20 -2.86 1.39
N ALA A 42 6.74 -2.38 0.22
CA ALA A 42 5.38 -1.87 0.06
C ALA A 42 4.33 -2.97 0.32
N TRP A 43 4.56 -4.19 -0.17
CA TRP A 43 3.65 -5.31 0.04
C TRP A 43 3.60 -5.74 1.51
N ALA A 44 4.75 -5.84 2.18
CA ALA A 44 4.79 -6.17 3.61
C ALA A 44 3.98 -5.19 4.46
N PHE A 45 4.09 -3.87 4.18
CA PHE A 45 3.28 -2.85 4.84
C PHE A 45 1.78 -3.05 4.60
N VAL A 46 1.36 -3.24 3.34
CA VAL A 46 -0.06 -3.41 3.00
C VAL A 46 -0.61 -4.69 3.61
N ASP A 47 0.15 -5.78 3.59
CA ASP A 47 -0.24 -7.05 4.18
C ASP A 47 -0.47 -6.91 5.69
N GLU A 48 0.47 -6.31 6.41
CA GLU A 48 0.31 -6.03 7.85
C GLU A 48 -0.89 -5.13 8.14
N ALA A 49 -1.05 -4.04 7.38
CA ALA A 49 -2.11 -3.08 7.60
C ALA A 49 -3.51 -3.66 7.33
N VAL A 50 -3.66 -4.50 6.29
CA VAL A 50 -4.92 -5.18 5.97
C VAL A 50 -5.26 -6.24 7.03
N HIS A 51 -4.26 -6.99 7.53
CA HIS A 51 -4.48 -7.98 8.58
C HIS A 51 -4.77 -7.35 9.95
N ALA A 52 -4.14 -6.21 10.26
CA ALA A 52 -4.42 -5.46 11.49
C ALA A 52 -5.86 -4.93 11.52
N ASP A 53 -6.36 -4.43 10.37
CA ASP A 53 -7.76 -3.99 10.24
C ASP A 53 -8.73 -5.18 10.40
N ALA A 54 -8.44 -6.33 9.79
CA ALA A 54 -9.27 -7.53 9.89
C ALA A 54 -9.34 -8.09 11.32
N ALA A 55 -8.25 -8.04 12.08
CA ALA A 55 -8.20 -8.49 13.48
C ALA A 55 -9.06 -7.61 14.43
N CYS A 56 -9.31 -6.34 14.08
CA CYS A 56 -10.16 -5.46 14.87
C CYS A 56 -11.66 -5.71 14.65
N ASP A 57 -12.08 -6.25 13.51
CA ASP A 57 -13.51 -6.52 13.23
C ASP A 57 -14.01 -7.82 13.90
N ASP A 58 -13.13 -8.78 14.17
CA ASP A 58 -13.50 -10.09 14.75
C ASP A 58 -13.93 -10.00 16.23
N THR A 59 -13.51 -8.95 16.95
CA THR A 59 -13.92 -8.75 18.37
C THR A 59 -15.32 -8.16 18.54
N ARG A 60 -16.09 -7.98 17.46
CA ARG A 60 -17.44 -7.38 17.48
C ARG A 60 -18.56 -8.35 17.09
N SER A 61 -18.39 -9.66 17.28
CA SER A 61 -19.47 -10.67 17.14
C SER A 61 -19.95 -11.20 18.49
#